data_AF-A0A1U6GKM3-F1
#
_entry.id   AF-A0A1U6GKM3-F1
#
_cell.length_a   1.000
_cell.length_b   1.000
_cell.length_c   1.000
_cell.angle_alpha   90.00
_cell.angle_beta   90.00
_cell.angle_gamma   90.00
#
_symmetry.space_group_name_H-M   'P 1'
#
loop_
_entity.id
_entity.type
_entity.pdbx_description
1 polymer ?
#
loop_
_entity_poly.entity_id
_entity_poly.type
_entity_poly.pdbx_seq_one_letter_code
_entity_poly.pdbx_strand_id
1 'polypeptide(L)'
;MHLTFSKADSLENESDLSVNLTFFSEYSASQWYPYQKRITIMYNSKLLVHNLNEPNVARTSIEVLNPKQSLHYENDSDNVYANIGVDTFENFKFSSEFYNVSVDIKNGKSPILSKAKYLAGTNLLKLHYYDPNEAKYKIYPLNVEDFNYIDDSYTYEQLKNSEKLLEGDIRRLKHLTSEQNQSLILIHRNKDFRPLGGS
;
A
#
# COMPACT_ATOMS: atom_id res chain seq x y z
N MET A 1 0.58 -15.84 -7.66
CA MET A 1 -0.17 -15.81 -6.38
C MET A 1 -1.65 -15.79 -6.68
N HIS A 2 -2.40 -16.73 -6.11
CA HIS A 2 -3.84 -16.85 -6.31
C HIS A 2 -4.57 -16.46 -5.02
N LEU A 3 -5.36 -15.39 -5.08
CA LEU A 3 -6.15 -14.90 -3.95
C LEU A 3 -7.64 -15.11 -4.21
N THR A 4 -8.31 -15.63 -3.19
CA THR A 4 -9.78 -15.70 -3.17
C THR A 4 -10.29 -14.81 -2.05
N PHE A 5 -11.26 -13.96 -2.39
CA PHE A 5 -11.91 -13.06 -1.46
C PHE A 5 -13.36 -13.46 -1.27
N SER A 6 -13.79 -13.51 -0.01
CA SER A 6 -15.19 -13.78 0.34
C SER A 6 -15.66 -12.88 1.47
N LYS A 7 -16.96 -12.59 1.44
CA LYS A 7 -17.70 -11.91 2.50
C LYS A 7 -18.43 -12.97 3.33
N ALA A 8 -18.45 -12.83 4.66
CA ALA A 8 -19.23 -13.74 5.51
C ALA A 8 -20.74 -13.55 5.28
N ASP A 9 -21.51 -14.64 5.30
CA ASP A 9 -22.93 -14.67 4.92
C ASP A 9 -23.85 -13.86 5.87
N SER A 10 -23.42 -13.62 7.11
CA SER A 10 -24.22 -13.00 8.18
C SER A 10 -24.08 -11.48 8.28
N LEU A 11 -23.71 -10.79 7.21
CA LEU A 11 -23.27 -9.39 7.28
C LEU A 11 -24.29 -8.41 6.69
N GLU A 12 -24.70 -7.45 7.52
CA GLU A 12 -25.49 -6.28 7.10
C GLU A 12 -24.70 -5.43 6.10
N ASN A 13 -25.37 -4.96 5.03
CA ASN A 13 -24.81 -4.08 4.00
C ASN A 13 -24.48 -2.67 4.50
N GLU A 14 -24.59 -2.43 5.81
CA GLU A 14 -24.57 -1.09 6.39
C GLU A 14 -23.18 -0.62 6.78
N SER A 15 -22.12 -1.43 6.79
CA SER A 15 -20.84 -1.10 7.43
C SER A 15 -19.92 -0.11 6.68
N ASP A 16 -20.29 0.42 5.51
CA ASP A 16 -19.47 1.31 4.65
C ASP A 16 -17.99 0.87 4.51
N LEU A 17 -17.74 -0.45 4.55
CA LEU A 17 -16.40 -1.01 4.57
C LEU A 17 -15.75 -0.86 3.19
N SER A 18 -14.54 -0.33 3.16
CA SER A 18 -13.73 -0.23 1.94
C SER A 18 -12.36 -0.85 2.17
N VAL A 19 -11.89 -1.62 1.19
CA VAL A 19 -10.64 -2.37 1.26
C VAL A 19 -9.85 -2.20 -0.04
N ASN A 20 -8.63 -1.70 0.11
CA ASN A 20 -7.62 -1.70 -0.94
C ASN A 20 -6.57 -2.76 -0.65
N LEU A 21 -6.10 -3.39 -1.72
CA LEU A 21 -4.96 -4.29 -1.71
C LEU A 21 -3.89 -3.74 -2.64
N THR A 22 -2.67 -3.62 -2.14
CA THR A 22 -1.49 -3.23 -2.89
C THR A 22 -0.59 -4.45 -3.07
N PHE A 23 -0.30 -4.80 -4.31
CA PHE A 23 0.70 -5.79 -4.67
C PHE A 23 1.99 -5.08 -5.02
N PHE A 24 3.10 -5.59 -4.52
CA PHE A 24 4.44 -5.15 -4.91
C PHE A 24 5.07 -6.28 -5.71
N SER A 25 5.58 -5.94 -6.89
CA SER A 25 6.21 -6.94 -7.74
C SER A 25 7.56 -7.37 -7.16
N GLU A 26 7.98 -8.60 -7.48
CA GLU A 26 9.35 -9.09 -7.31
C GLU A 26 10.37 -8.26 -8.10
N TYR A 27 9.91 -7.58 -9.15
CA TYR A 27 10.70 -6.64 -9.92
C TYR A 27 10.54 -5.21 -9.38
N SER A 28 11.61 -4.44 -9.43
CA SER A 28 11.61 -3.03 -9.04
C SER A 28 12.04 -2.13 -10.19
N ALA A 29 11.50 -0.92 -10.28
CA ALA A 29 11.90 0.07 -11.29
C ALA A 29 13.20 0.81 -10.93
N SER A 30 13.50 0.83 -9.64
CA SER A 30 14.77 1.24 -9.04
C SER A 30 14.81 0.77 -7.59
N GLN A 31 15.91 0.98 -6.88
CA GLN A 31 16.02 0.72 -5.44
C GLN A 31 15.01 1.51 -4.60
N TRP A 32 14.45 2.59 -5.16
CA TRP A 32 13.50 3.47 -4.49
C TRP A 32 12.05 3.12 -4.78
N TYR A 33 11.76 2.55 -5.96
CA TYR A 33 10.39 2.38 -6.44
C TYR A 33 10.11 0.95 -6.88
N PRO A 34 9.51 0.13 -5.99
CA PRO A 34 8.94 -1.13 -6.43
C PRO A 34 7.81 -0.87 -7.44
N TYR A 35 7.65 -1.78 -8.40
CA TYR A 35 6.43 -1.76 -9.20
C TYR A 35 5.26 -2.16 -8.30
N GLN A 36 4.22 -1.32 -8.26
CA GLN A 36 3.04 -1.57 -7.43
C GLN A 36 1.78 -1.69 -8.29
N LYS A 37 0.86 -2.54 -7.87
CA LYS A 37 -0.52 -2.62 -8.40
C LYS A 37 -1.48 -2.41 -7.23
N ARG A 38 -2.34 -1.40 -7.31
CA ARG A 38 -3.35 -1.12 -6.29
C ARG A 38 -4.73 -1.47 -6.83
N ILE A 39 -5.52 -2.18 -6.05
CA ILE A 39 -6.86 -2.65 -6.44
C ILE A 39 -7.82 -2.45 -5.27
N THR A 40 -9.02 -1.90 -5.54
CA THR A 40 -10.11 -1.92 -4.56
C THR A 40 -10.83 -3.25 -4.62
N ILE A 41 -10.66 -4.08 -3.59
CA ILE A 41 -11.29 -5.41 -3.49
C ILE A 41 -12.73 -5.28 -2.98
N MET A 42 -12.98 -4.31 -2.10
CA MET A 42 -14.30 -4.03 -1.53
C MET A 42 -14.53 -2.52 -1.46
N TYR A 43 -15.73 -2.08 -1.80
CA TYR A 43 -16.14 -0.68 -1.68
C TYR A 43 -17.57 -0.60 -1.18
N ASN A 44 -17.82 0.20 -0.13
CA ASN A 44 -19.11 0.31 0.54
C ASN A 44 -19.73 -1.07 0.85
N SER A 45 -18.94 -1.97 1.45
CA SER A 45 -19.31 -3.33 1.84
C SER A 45 -19.76 -4.26 0.70
N LYS A 46 -19.57 -3.84 -0.56
CA LYS A 46 -19.74 -4.65 -1.78
C LYS A 46 -18.41 -5.22 -2.22
N LEU A 47 -18.33 -6.55 -2.29
CA LEU A 47 -17.19 -7.24 -2.87
C LEU A 47 -17.15 -7.00 -4.38
N LEU A 48 -16.02 -6.49 -4.88
CA LEU A 48 -15.83 -6.16 -6.29
C LEU A 48 -14.96 -7.19 -7.01
N VAL A 49 -14.02 -7.81 -6.28
CA VAL A 49 -13.10 -8.82 -6.81
C VAL A 49 -13.25 -10.09 -5.98
N HIS A 50 -13.65 -11.18 -6.62
CA HIS A 50 -13.83 -12.48 -5.96
C HIS A 50 -12.57 -13.34 -6.03
N ASN A 51 -11.96 -13.39 -7.21
CA ASN A 51 -10.75 -14.16 -7.47
C ASN A 51 -9.76 -13.25 -8.17
N LEU A 52 -8.50 -13.35 -7.77
CA LEU A 52 -7.42 -12.61 -8.41
C LEU A 52 -6.21 -13.52 -8.56
N ASN A 53 -5.62 -13.51 -9.75
CA ASN A 53 -4.36 -14.18 -10.01
C ASN A 53 -3.33 -13.12 -10.40
N GLU A 54 -2.38 -12.84 -9.52
CA GLU A 54 -1.27 -11.92 -9.78
C GLU A 54 0.05 -12.69 -9.79
N PRO A 55 0.76 -12.72 -10.93
CA PRO A 55 2.10 -13.29 -11.00
C PRO A 55 3.15 -12.33 -10.41
N ASN A 56 4.32 -12.88 -10.06
CA ASN A 56 5.52 -12.11 -9.68
C ASN A 56 5.29 -11.10 -8.55
N VAL A 57 4.56 -11.50 -7.51
CA VAL A 57 4.25 -10.69 -6.33
C VAL A 57 5.24 -11.02 -5.22
N ALA A 58 6.03 -10.04 -4.81
CA ALA A 58 6.98 -10.17 -3.71
C ALA A 58 6.34 -9.96 -2.33
N ARG A 59 5.42 -8.99 -2.24
CA ARG A 59 4.71 -8.67 -1.00
C ARG A 59 3.36 -8.05 -1.27
N THR A 60 2.49 -8.06 -0.27
CA THR A 60 1.20 -7.37 -0.31
C THR A 60 1.06 -6.40 0.86
N SER A 61 0.17 -5.43 0.71
CA SER A 61 -0.25 -4.54 1.79
C SER A 61 -1.75 -4.32 1.69
N ILE A 62 -2.44 -4.41 2.81
CA ILE A 62 -3.88 -4.23 2.89
C ILE A 62 -4.20 -2.95 3.65
N GLU A 63 -5.08 -2.14 3.07
CA GLU A 63 -5.63 -0.95 3.69
C GLU A 63 -7.15 -1.11 3.82
N VAL A 64 -7.65 -0.96 5.04
CA VAL A 64 -9.05 -1.13 5.39
C VAL A 64 -9.56 0.14 6.06
N LEU A 65 -10.72 0.61 5.61
CA LEU A 65 -11.42 1.73 6.19
C LEU A 65 -12.88 1.36 6.45
N ASN A 66 -13.33 1.53 7.70
CA ASN A 66 -14.73 1.48 8.08
C ASN A 66 -15.10 2.82 8.75
N PRO A 67 -15.68 3.77 8.00
CA PRO A 67 -16.00 5.09 8.51
C PRO A 67 -17.03 5.07 9.64
N LYS A 68 -18.03 4.18 9.57
CA LYS A 68 -19.06 4.07 10.62
C LYS A 68 -18.47 3.72 11.98
N GLN A 69 -17.38 2.96 11.99
CA GLN A 69 -16.68 2.55 13.20
C GLN A 69 -15.42 3.37 13.49
N SER A 70 -15.17 4.43 12.71
CA SER A 70 -13.93 5.25 12.79
C SER A 70 -12.65 4.40 12.78
N LEU A 71 -12.69 3.27 12.07
CA LEU A 71 -11.61 2.29 12.02
C LEU A 71 -10.80 2.50 10.74
N HIS A 72 -9.50 2.73 10.91
CA HIS A 72 -8.51 2.64 9.84
C HIS A 72 -7.46 1.60 10.24
N TYR A 73 -7.22 0.66 9.33
CA TYR A 73 -6.25 -0.40 9.52
C TYR A 73 -5.38 -0.48 8.27
N GLU A 74 -4.08 -0.44 8.48
CA GLU A 74 -3.07 -0.62 7.43
C GLU A 74 -2.07 -1.64 7.97
N ASN A 75 -1.80 -2.67 7.18
CA ASN A 75 -0.81 -3.67 7.53
C ASN A 75 -0.13 -4.17 6.27
N ASP A 76 1.19 -3.99 6.23
CA ASP A 76 2.05 -4.70 5.30
C ASP A 76 2.07 -6.17 5.73
N SER A 77 1.83 -7.10 4.80
CA SER A 77 1.94 -8.53 5.10
C SER A 77 3.37 -8.84 5.54
N ASP A 78 3.54 -9.66 6.58
CA ASP A 78 4.88 -10.18 6.95
C ASP A 78 5.50 -10.86 5.71
N ASN A 79 6.70 -10.41 5.35
CA ASN A 79 7.60 -10.88 4.29
C ASN A 79 7.17 -12.18 3.57
N VAL A 80 6.38 -12.06 2.50
CA VAL A 80 5.97 -13.20 1.64
C VAL A 80 7.16 -13.80 0.86
N TYR A 81 8.33 -13.13 0.87
CA TYR A 81 9.59 -13.64 0.32
C TYR A 81 10.06 -14.98 0.93
N ALA A 82 9.51 -15.42 2.07
CA ALA A 82 9.87 -16.72 2.64
C ALA A 82 9.43 -17.92 1.79
N ASN A 83 8.55 -17.72 0.79
CA ASN A 83 8.09 -18.79 -0.11
C ASN A 83 8.11 -18.36 -1.59
N ILE A 84 9.28 -17.93 -2.08
CA ILE A 84 9.52 -17.89 -3.53
C ILE A 84 9.46 -19.33 -4.05
N GLY A 85 8.42 -19.67 -4.82
CA GLY A 85 8.28 -20.98 -5.49
C GLY A 85 7.13 -21.88 -5.03
N VAL A 86 6.24 -21.41 -4.14
CA VAL A 86 5.01 -22.14 -3.80
C VAL A 86 3.84 -21.36 -4.38
N ASP A 87 2.91 -22.04 -5.06
CA ASP A 87 1.58 -21.50 -5.34
C ASP A 87 0.90 -21.17 -4.01
N THR A 88 1.16 -19.97 -3.48
CA THR A 88 0.53 -19.47 -2.27
C THR A 88 -0.91 -19.14 -2.63
N PHE A 89 -1.79 -20.07 -2.26
CA PHE A 89 -3.22 -19.86 -2.18
C PHE A 89 -3.51 -19.19 -0.83
N GLU A 90 -3.72 -17.88 -0.84
CA GLU A 90 -4.20 -17.19 0.35
C GLU A 90 -5.68 -16.89 0.19
N ASN A 91 -6.47 -17.48 1.09
CA ASN A 91 -7.89 -17.19 1.20
C ASN A 91 -8.07 -16.05 2.19
N PHE A 92 -8.38 -14.86 1.67
CA PHE A 92 -8.74 -13.72 2.49
C PHE A 92 -10.24 -13.74 2.75
N LYS A 93 -10.62 -14.20 3.95
CA LYS A 93 -11.99 -14.10 4.43
C LYS A 93 -12.12 -12.86 5.32
N PHE A 94 -12.86 -11.86 4.87
CA PHE A 94 -13.18 -10.71 5.70
C PHE A 94 -14.13 -11.16 6.82
N SER A 95 -13.60 -11.34 8.02
CA SER A 95 -14.35 -11.78 9.20
C SER A 95 -15.27 -10.69 9.71
N SER A 96 -16.30 -11.07 10.48
CA SER A 96 -17.23 -10.12 11.11
C SER A 96 -16.55 -9.07 11.99
N GLU A 97 -15.32 -9.30 12.43
CA GLU A 97 -14.55 -8.35 13.25
C GLU A 97 -14.20 -7.06 12.49
N PHE A 98 -14.13 -7.06 11.15
CA PHE A 98 -13.95 -5.84 10.35
C PHE A 98 -15.26 -5.04 10.16
N TYR A 99 -16.40 -5.69 10.43
CA TYR A 99 -17.74 -5.17 10.19
C TYR A 99 -18.48 -4.79 11.48
N ASN A 100 -18.17 -5.46 12.60
CA ASN A 100 -18.81 -5.33 13.90
C ASN A 100 -17.76 -5.06 14.99
N VAL A 101 -17.06 -3.93 14.91
CA VAL A 101 -16.26 -3.44 16.04
C VAL A 101 -17.18 -2.65 16.98
N SER A 102 -17.91 -3.35 17.85
CA SER A 102 -18.42 -2.72 19.08
C SER A 102 -17.27 -2.72 20.09
N VAL A 103 -16.57 -1.59 20.22
CA VAL A 103 -15.49 -1.47 21.21
C VAL A 103 -16.11 -1.49 22.61
N ASP A 104 -16.25 -2.67 23.21
CA ASP A 104 -16.42 -2.76 24.65
C ASP A 104 -15.02 -2.71 25.27
N ILE A 105 -14.56 -1.49 25.59
CA ILE A 105 -13.20 -1.16 26.09
C ILE A 105 -12.83 -2.00 27.34
N LYS A 106 -13.78 -2.71 27.95
CA LYS A 106 -13.57 -3.41 29.21
C LYS A 106 -13.09 -4.86 29.10
N ASN A 107 -13.35 -5.60 28.02
CA ASN A 107 -13.04 -7.04 28.00
C ASN A 107 -12.54 -7.56 26.65
N GLY A 108 -11.22 -7.59 26.47
CA GLY A 108 -10.54 -8.39 25.44
C GLY A 108 -10.03 -7.60 24.22
N LYS A 109 -8.72 -7.69 23.96
CA LYS A 109 -8.08 -7.10 22.77
C LYS A 109 -8.27 -8.04 21.58
N SER A 110 -9.08 -7.64 20.59
CA SER A 110 -9.04 -8.31 19.28
C SER A 110 -7.64 -8.14 18.65
N PRO A 111 -7.06 -9.19 18.04
CA PRO A 111 -5.73 -9.13 17.39
C PRO A 111 -5.64 -8.03 16.33
N ILE A 112 -6.73 -7.77 15.59
CA ILE A 112 -6.82 -6.73 14.56
C ILE A 112 -6.79 -5.33 15.21
N LEU A 113 -7.49 -5.16 16.33
CA LEU A 113 -7.57 -3.89 17.06
C LEU A 113 -6.24 -3.49 17.72
N SER A 114 -5.30 -4.42 17.90
CA SER A 114 -3.97 -4.09 18.41
C SER A 114 -3.12 -3.29 17.42
N LYS A 115 -3.45 -3.36 16.12
CA LYS A 115 -2.74 -2.68 15.02
C LYS A 115 -3.57 -1.58 14.34
N ALA A 116 -4.88 -1.48 14.63
CA ALA A 116 -5.75 -0.47 14.05
C ALA A 116 -5.55 0.92 14.68
N LYS A 117 -5.58 1.97 13.86
CA LYS A 117 -5.61 3.37 14.33
C LYS A 117 -7.07 3.85 14.32
N TYR A 118 -7.56 4.26 15.48
CA TYR A 118 -8.86 4.90 15.59
C TYR A 118 -8.75 6.35 15.15
N LEU A 119 -9.59 6.75 14.21
CA LEU A 119 -9.61 8.11 13.67
C LEU A 119 -10.32 9.02 14.66
N ALA A 120 -9.58 9.58 15.63
CA ALA A 120 -10.11 10.62 16.50
C ALA A 120 -10.59 11.80 15.64
N GLY A 121 -11.84 12.21 15.87
CA GLY A 121 -12.64 12.99 14.92
C GLY A 121 -11.93 14.18 14.25
N THR A 122 -12.20 14.31 12.95
CA THR A 122 -12.23 15.52 12.07
C THR A 122 -11.53 15.38 10.72
N ASN A 123 -10.80 14.31 10.43
CA ASN A 123 -10.39 14.01 9.06
C ASN A 123 -11.21 12.84 8.52
N LEU A 124 -12.18 13.14 7.65
CA LEU A 124 -12.88 12.14 6.83
C LEU A 124 -11.85 11.50 5.89
N LEU A 125 -11.06 10.55 6.40
CA LEU A 125 -10.26 9.67 5.57
C LEU A 125 -11.22 9.00 4.60
N LYS A 126 -10.98 9.23 3.32
CA LYS A 126 -11.65 8.55 2.22
C LYS A 126 -10.60 7.68 1.57
N LEU A 127 -10.86 6.38 1.57
CA LEU A 127 -10.02 5.43 0.87
C LEU A 127 -10.12 5.71 -0.63
N HIS A 128 -8.98 5.81 -1.32
CA HIS A 128 -8.98 6.05 -2.76
C HIS A 128 -9.54 4.82 -3.49
N TYR A 129 -10.42 5.03 -4.46
CA TYR A 129 -10.95 3.96 -5.29
C TYR A 129 -10.00 3.66 -6.46
N TYR A 130 -9.51 2.43 -6.55
CA TYR A 130 -8.67 1.94 -7.63
C TYR A 130 -9.47 0.91 -8.45
N ASP A 131 -9.83 1.27 -9.68
CA ASP A 131 -10.61 0.40 -10.57
C ASP A 131 -9.89 -0.94 -10.79
N PRO A 132 -10.49 -2.07 -10.38
CA PRO A 132 -9.89 -3.39 -10.58
C PRO A 132 -9.64 -3.76 -12.05
N ASN A 133 -10.40 -3.20 -12.99
CA ASN A 133 -10.29 -3.51 -14.41
C ASN A 133 -9.16 -2.74 -15.11
N GLU A 134 -8.73 -1.60 -14.54
CA GLU A 134 -7.63 -0.79 -15.05
C GLU A 134 -6.31 -0.98 -14.28
N ALA A 135 -6.31 -1.87 -13.29
CA ALA A 135 -5.16 -2.08 -12.44
C ALA A 135 -4.01 -2.73 -13.23
N LYS A 136 -2.92 -1.96 -13.41
CA LYS A 136 -1.64 -2.40 -13.96
C LYS A 136 -0.54 -2.01 -12.98
N TYR A 137 0.59 -2.73 -13.03
CA TYR A 137 1.77 -2.34 -12.30
C TYR A 137 2.29 -0.98 -12.77
N LYS A 138 2.52 -0.07 -11.82
CA LYS A 138 2.98 1.29 -12.03
C LYS A 138 3.98 1.68 -10.94
N ILE A 139 4.73 2.73 -11.22
CA ILE A 139 5.57 3.39 -10.23
C ILE A 139 4.70 4.43 -9.51
N TYR A 140 4.74 4.42 -8.18
CA TYR A 140 4.04 5.39 -7.34
C TYR A 140 5.06 6.26 -6.59
N PRO A 141 4.72 7.52 -6.26
CA PRO A 141 5.53 8.33 -5.35
C PRO A 141 5.76 7.61 -4.03
N LEU A 142 6.91 7.91 -3.40
CA LEU A 142 7.24 7.38 -2.09
C LEU A 142 6.17 7.76 -1.07
N ASN A 143 5.80 6.79 -0.23
CA ASN A 143 4.97 7.06 0.95
C ASN A 143 5.74 7.99 1.92
N VAL A 144 5.07 8.45 2.97
CA VAL A 144 5.67 9.44 3.89
C VAL A 144 6.88 8.87 4.63
N GLU A 145 6.85 7.61 5.04
CA GLU A 145 7.91 6.98 5.83
C GLU A 145 9.19 6.77 4.99
N ASP A 146 9.07 6.12 3.83
CA ASP A 146 10.18 5.91 2.90
C ASP A 146 10.77 7.24 2.42
N PHE A 147 9.91 8.23 2.17
CA PHE A 147 10.35 9.57 1.80
C PHE A 147 11.13 10.25 2.92
N ASN A 148 10.63 10.22 4.16
CA ASN A 148 11.32 10.84 5.30
C ASN A 148 12.67 10.18 5.54
N TYR A 149 12.76 8.85 5.42
CA TYR A 149 14.05 8.15 5.50
C TYR A 149 15.06 8.69 4.47
N ILE A 150 14.62 8.91 3.23
CA ILE A 150 15.48 9.49 2.17
C ILE A 150 15.85 10.94 2.50
N ASP A 151 14.89 11.77 2.91
CA ASP A 151 15.10 13.18 3.25
C ASP A 151 16.06 13.35 4.44
N ASP A 152 16.01 12.44 5.42
CA ASP A 152 16.83 12.53 6.63
C ASP A 152 18.23 11.89 6.45
N SER A 153 18.37 10.89 5.59
CA SER A 153 19.56 10.01 5.57
C SER A 153 20.51 10.24 4.39
N TYR A 154 20.06 10.90 3.31
CA TYR A 154 20.85 11.00 2.08
C TYR A 154 21.23 12.44 1.77
N THR A 155 22.52 12.66 1.54
CA THR A 155 23.05 13.95 1.10
C THR A 155 22.78 14.22 -0.37
N TYR A 156 22.85 15.49 -0.78
CA TYR A 156 22.80 15.90 -2.19
C TYR A 156 23.70 15.06 -3.11
N GLU A 157 24.97 14.85 -2.75
CA GLU A 157 25.92 14.09 -3.59
C GLU A 157 25.56 12.61 -3.68
N GLN A 158 25.00 12.02 -2.61
CA GLN A 158 24.51 10.64 -2.66
C GLN A 158 23.28 10.52 -3.55
N LEU A 159 22.31 11.43 -3.42
CA LEU A 159 21.10 11.45 -4.23
C LEU A 159 21.43 11.64 -5.72
N LYS A 160 22.34 12.57 -6.03
CA LYS A 160 22.85 12.83 -7.38
C LYS A 160 23.40 11.57 -8.05
N ASN A 161 24.06 10.68 -7.30
CA ASN A 161 24.65 9.45 -7.83
C ASN A 161 23.73 8.22 -7.69
N SER A 162 22.59 8.35 -7.02
CA SER A 162 21.64 7.26 -6.83
C SER A 162 20.86 6.90 -8.09
N GLU A 163 20.07 5.83 -8.04
CA GLU A 163 19.15 5.48 -9.13
C GLU A 163 18.05 6.55 -9.34
N LYS A 164 17.26 6.40 -10.41
CA LYS A 164 16.25 7.39 -10.80
C LYS A 164 15.27 7.66 -9.65
N LEU A 165 15.02 8.96 -9.43
CA LEU A 165 14.06 9.52 -8.49
C LEU A 165 12.96 10.21 -9.29
N LEU A 166 11.71 10.10 -8.83
CA LEU A 166 10.61 10.86 -9.42
C LEU A 166 10.81 12.35 -9.13
N GLU A 167 10.53 13.20 -10.13
CA GLU A 167 10.63 14.65 -9.98
C GLU A 167 9.78 15.17 -8.80
N GLY A 168 8.58 14.59 -8.61
CA GLY A 168 7.70 14.94 -7.49
C GLY A 168 8.31 14.66 -6.12
N ASP A 169 9.08 13.58 -5.98
CA ASP A 169 9.75 13.26 -4.72
C ASP A 169 10.99 14.12 -4.49
N ILE A 170 11.75 14.44 -5.54
CA ILE A 170 12.87 15.40 -5.44
C ILE A 170 12.36 16.75 -4.94
N ARG A 171 11.24 17.25 -5.47
CA ARG A 171 10.64 18.53 -5.05
C ARG A 171 10.21 18.56 -3.59
N ARG A 172 10.01 17.40 -2.96
CA ARG A 172 9.59 17.30 -1.56
C ARG A 172 10.77 17.37 -0.59
N LEU A 173 12.01 17.15 -1.03
CA LEU A 173 13.21 17.12 -0.18
C LEU A 173 13.43 18.46 0.51
N LYS A 174 13.28 18.49 1.83
CA LYS A 174 13.28 19.72 2.64
C LYS A 174 14.67 20.12 3.09
N HIS A 175 15.58 19.16 3.24
CA HIS A 175 16.95 19.42 3.68
C HIS A 175 17.83 20.06 2.58
N LEU A 176 17.37 20.03 1.31
CA LEU A 176 18.09 20.59 0.17
C LEU A 176 17.68 22.02 -0.15
N THR A 177 18.62 22.80 -0.69
CA THR A 177 18.31 24.13 -1.22
C THR A 177 17.50 24.04 -2.51
N SER A 178 16.84 25.14 -2.88
CA SER A 178 16.09 25.21 -4.16
C SER A 178 16.99 24.94 -5.37
N GLU A 179 18.22 25.46 -5.36
CA GLU A 179 19.20 25.25 -6.43
C GLU A 179 19.62 23.77 -6.54
N GLN A 180 19.87 23.13 -5.40
CA GLN A 180 20.18 21.69 -5.34
C GLN A 180 19.02 20.84 -5.88
N ASN A 181 17.79 21.15 -5.49
CA ASN A 181 16.61 20.45 -5.98
C ASN A 181 16.45 20.60 -7.51
N GLN A 182 16.60 21.81 -8.06
CA GLN A 182 16.55 22.02 -9.51
C GLN A 182 17.64 21.25 -10.25
N SER A 183 18.87 21.26 -9.72
CA SER A 183 19.98 20.50 -10.25
C SER A 183 19.70 18.99 -10.25
N LEU A 184 19.19 18.44 -9.14
CA LEU A 184 18.80 17.02 -9.05
C LEU A 184 17.70 16.66 -10.06
N ILE A 185 16.69 17.51 -10.25
CA ILE A 185 15.62 17.27 -11.22
C ILE A 185 16.21 17.12 -12.62
N LEU A 186 17.12 18.01 -13.03
CA LEU A 186 17.78 17.94 -14.34
C LEU A 186 18.61 16.66 -14.48
N ILE A 187 19.36 16.28 -13.44
CA ILE A 187 20.16 15.06 -13.42
C ILE A 187 19.27 13.81 -13.55
N HIS A 188 18.20 13.71 -12.76
CA HIS A 188 17.34 12.53 -12.73
C HIS A 188 16.37 12.45 -13.91
N ARG A 189 16.09 13.57 -14.59
CA ARG A 189 15.37 13.57 -15.88
C ARG A 189 16.13 12.80 -16.96
N ASN A 190 17.46 12.83 -16.92
CA ASN A 190 18.34 12.11 -17.86
C ASN A 190 18.65 10.66 -17.42
N LYS A 191 18.16 10.23 -16.25
CA LYS A 191 18.23 8.83 -15.84
C LYS A 191 16.99 8.09 -16.34
N ASP A 192 17.10 6.78 -16.48
CA ASP A 192 15.95 5.89 -16.73
C ASP A 192 15.65 5.02 -15.52
N PHE A 193 14.40 4.60 -15.38
CA PHE A 193 14.06 3.51 -14.47
C PHE A 193 14.65 2.23 -15.05
N ARG A 194 15.38 1.49 -14.22
CA ARG A 194 16.06 0.26 -14.60
C ARG A 194 15.45 -0.90 -13.82
N PRO A 195 14.93 -1.93 -14.49
CA PRO A 195 14.43 -3.11 -13.80
C PRO A 195 15.53 -3.72 -12.92
N LEU A 196 15.26 -3.88 -11.63
CA LEU A 196 16.04 -4.72 -10.73
C LEU A 196 15.35 -6.10 -10.66
N GLY A 197 16.11 -7.18 -10.88
CA GLY A 197 15.65 -8.55 -10.62
C GLY A 197 15.20 -9.42 -11.81
N GLY A 198 15.53 -9.10 -13.06
CA GLY A 198 15.31 -10.00 -14.21
C GLY A 198 16.64 -10.46 -14.83
N SER A 199 16.88 -11.77 -14.86
CA SER A 199 17.96 -12.38 -15.67
C SER A 199 17.36 -12.94 -16.96
#